data_AF-A0A562K9E1-F1
#
_entry.id   AF-A0A562K9E1-F1
#
_cell.length_a   1.000
_cell.length_b   1.000
_cell.length_c   1.000
_cell.angle_alpha   90.00
_cell.angle_beta   90.00
_cell.angle_gamma   90.00
#
_symmetry.space_group_name_H-M   'P 1'
#
loop_
_entity.id
_entity.type
_entity.pdbx_description
1 polymer ?
#
loop_
_entity_poly.entity_id
_entity_poly.type
_entity_poly.pdbx_seq_one_letter_code
_entity_poly.pdbx_strand_id
1 'polypeptide(L)' 'MRAGLFWLNDRQWARIEPHLPRGLTGPDRDDDRRIVSGIIH' A
#
# COMPACT_ATOMS: atom_id res chain seq x y z
N MET A 1 -0.10 22.22 -7.11
CA MET A 1 0.44 21.21 -8.04
C MET A 1 -0.06 19.86 -7.52
N ARG A 2 -0.81 19.09 -8.32
CA ARG A 2 -1.32 17.78 -7.89
C ARG A 2 -0.11 16.94 -7.49
N ALA A 3 -0.01 16.54 -6.23
CA ALA A 3 1.03 15.62 -5.78
C ALA A 3 0.93 14.38 -6.70
N GLY A 4 1.99 14.13 -7.48
CA GLY A 4 2.02 12.98 -8.37
C GLY A 4 1.80 11.73 -7.52
N LEU A 5 0.78 10.94 -7.85
CA LEU A 5 0.53 9.68 -7.15
C LEU A 5 1.81 8.85 -7.20
N PHE A 6 2.37 8.52 -6.04
CA PHE A 6 3.59 7.73 -5.94
C PHE A 6 3.20 6.25 -6.03
N TRP A 7 3.50 5.58 -7.15
CA TRP A 7 3.22 4.16 -7.30
C TRP A 7 4.40 3.30 -6.86
N LEU A 8 4.20 2.48 -5.83
CA LEU A 8 5.22 1.49 -5.43
C LEU A 8 5.46 0.52 -6.58
N ASN A 9 6.73 0.30 -6.95
CA ASN A 9 7.11 -0.79 -7.85
C ASN A 9 7.15 -2.14 -7.10
N ASP A 10 7.28 -3.25 -7.82
CA ASP A 10 7.19 -4.59 -7.25
C ASP A 10 8.25 -4.85 -6.18
N ARG A 11 9.47 -4.34 -6.39
CA ARG A 11 10.58 -4.48 -5.44
C ARG A 11 10.34 -3.70 -4.15
N GLN A 12 9.76 -2.51 -4.26
CA GLN A 12 9.38 -1.71 -3.09
C GLN A 12 8.22 -2.36 -2.36
N TRP A 13 7.20 -2.85 -3.10
CA TRP A 13 6.06 -3.55 -2.53
C TRP A 13 6.46 -4.81 -1.77
N ALA A 14 7.33 -5.65 -2.34
CA ALA A 14 7.80 -6.88 -1.72
C ALA A 14 8.54 -6.66 -0.38
N ARG A 15 9.05 -5.44 -0.14
CA ARG A 15 9.65 -5.07 1.15
C ARG A 15 8.62 -4.64 2.19
N ILE A 16 7.47 -4.12 1.76
CA ILE A 16 6.43 -3.57 2.63
C ILE A 16 5.40 -4.65 3.00
N GLU A 17 4.97 -5.44 2.01
CA GLU A 17 3.92 -6.46 2.15
C GLU A 17 4.10 -7.38 3.37
N PRO A 18 5.30 -7.89 3.71
CA PRO A 18 5.47 -8.75 4.88
C PRO A 18 5.21 -8.07 6.24
N HIS A 19 5.24 -6.75 6.28
CA HIS A 19 5.03 -5.96 7.49
C HIS A 19 3.58 -5.52 7.67
N LEU A 20 2.70 -5.83 6.72
CA LEU A 20 1.29 -5.50 6.85
C LEU A 20 0.65 -6.34 7.97
N PRO A 21 -0.19 -5.71 8.80
CA PRO A 21 -0.93 -6.44 9.83
C PRO A 21 -1.90 -7.43 9.19
N ARG A 22 -1.84 -8.69 9.62
CA ARG A 22 -2.69 -9.79 9.16
C ARG A 22 -3.70 -10.20 10.24
N GLY A 23 -4.81 -10.83 9.83
CA GLY A 23 -5.84 -11.31 10.76
C GLY A 23 -6.64 -10.19 11.42
N LEU A 24 -6.89 -9.10 10.69
CA LEU A 24 -7.65 -7.97 11.19
C LEU A 24 -9.15 -8.27 11.19
N THR A 25 -9.84 -7.72 12.18
CA THR A 25 -11.31 -7.72 12.21
C THR A 25 -11.86 -6.68 11.24
N GLY A 26 -12.93 -7.01 10.54
CA GLY A 26 -13.61 -6.11 9.60
C GLY A 26 -13.47 -6.55 8.15
N PRO A 27 -13.94 -5.73 7.20
CA PRO A 27 -13.80 -6.02 5.77
C PRO A 27 -12.34 -6.08 5.34
N ASP A 28 -12.05 -6.97 4.39
CA ASP A 28 -10.75 -7.03 3.76
C ASP A 28 -10.43 -5.73 3.02
N ARG A 29 -9.14 -5.40 2.95
CA ARG A 29 -8.67 -4.28 2.14
C ARG A 29 -8.61 -4.72 0.68
N ASP A 30 -9.18 -3.90 -0.21
CA ASP A 30 -9.26 -4.22 -1.66
C ASP A 30 -7.88 -4.34 -2.32
N ASP A 31 -6.99 -3.37 -2.09
CA ASP A 31 -5.65 -3.34 -2.70
C ASP A 31 -4.70 -2.53 -1.81
N ASP A 32 -3.96 -3.25 -0.97
CA ASP A 32 -3.03 -2.64 -0.03
C ASP A 32 -1.92 -1.85 -0.74
N ARG A 33 -1.48 -2.28 -1.93
CA ARG A 33 -0.44 -1.58 -2.68
C ARG A 33 -0.92 -0.24 -3.19
N ARG A 34 -2.14 -0.19 -3.71
CA ARG A 34 -2.78 1.06 -4.15
C ARG A 34 -3.01 2.02 -2.98
N ILE A 35 -3.54 1.50 -1.88
CA ILE A 35 -3.85 2.29 -0.69
C ILE A 35 -2.57 2.91 -0.13
N VAL A 36 -1.52 2.11 0.07
CA VAL A 36 -0.23 2.60 0.60
C VAL A 36 0.42 3.59 -0.37
N SER A 37 0.37 3.33 -1.68
CA SER A 37 0.86 4.24 -2.72
C SER A 37 0.21 5.62 -2.67
N GLY A 38 -1.09 5.69 -2.35
CA GLY A 38 -1.83 6.95 -2.22
C GLY A 38 -1.52 7.76 -0.95
N ILE A 39 -0.84 7.17 0.04
CA ILE A 39 -0.47 7.84 1.30
C ILE A 39 0.94 8.44 1.21
N ILE A 40 1.80 7.88 0.37
CA ILE A 40 3.19 8.30 0.19
C ILE A 40 3.23 9.53 -0.75
N HIS A 41 3.86 10.63 -0.28
CA HIS A 41 4.10 11.86 -1.05
C HIS A 41 5.51 12.40 -0.80
#